data_AF-X1R680-F1
#
_entry.id   AF-X1R680-F1
#
_cell.length_a   1.000
_cell.length_b   1.000
_cell.length_c   1.000
_cell.angle_alpha   90.00
_cell.angle_beta   90.00
_cell.angle_gamma   90.00
#
_symmetry.space_group_name_H-M   'P 1'
#
loop_
_entity.id
_entity.type
_entity.pdbx_description
1 polymer ?
#
loop_
_entity_poly.entity_id
_entity_poly.type
_entity_poly.pdbx_seq_one_letter_code
_entity_poly.pdbx_strand_id
1 'polypeptide(L)'
;EMTITKKELTGKAQSVLGPIDVEELGITLPHEHFLIDMGVWFDPPKIASEKALAYQPITMENLGWVHYNEYKNLDNVQLLDEELAIKEAMLFKKEGGKTIVDVTNGDLSRDPAALVRISQVTGLNIIMGSGYYVGEAQGEDFDRKSEEEIAEEIVRDVTVGVDDTGICSGIIGEVGGSWPLQDREKKSLRASARAQNQED
;
A
#
# COMPACT_ATOMS: atom_id res chain seq x y z
N GLU A 1 -13.11 -17.05 -15.00
CA GLU A 1 -12.37 -16.51 -13.85
C GLU A 1 -13.13 -16.84 -12.58
N MET A 2 -12.43 -17.07 -11.47
CA MET A 2 -13.07 -17.23 -10.16
C MET A 2 -13.22 -15.84 -9.55
N THR A 3 -14.45 -15.35 -9.43
CA THR A 3 -14.76 -14.12 -8.71
C THR A 3 -15.11 -14.48 -7.27
N ILE A 4 -14.45 -13.84 -6.30
CA ILE A 4 -14.77 -13.98 -4.88
C ILE A 4 -15.98 -13.12 -4.57
N THR A 5 -17.00 -13.72 -3.98
CA THR A 5 -18.22 -13.03 -3.57
C THR A 5 -18.13 -12.50 -2.14
N LYS A 6 -18.86 -11.43 -1.84
CA LYS A 6 -19.01 -10.88 -0.48
C LYS A 6 -19.50 -11.92 0.53
N LYS A 7 -20.34 -12.86 0.06
CA LYS A 7 -20.84 -13.97 0.88
C LYS A 7 -19.74 -14.94 1.28
N GLU A 8 -18.79 -15.24 0.38
CA GLU A 8 -17.64 -16.08 0.66
C GLU A 8 -16.65 -15.42 1.64
N LEU A 9 -16.59 -14.09 1.63
CA LEU A 9 -15.75 -13.29 2.55
C LEU A 9 -16.39 -12.97 3.89
N THR A 10 -17.69 -13.24 4.07
CA THR A 10 -18.38 -12.92 5.31
C THR A 10 -17.77 -13.72 6.47
N GLY A 11 -17.21 -13.01 7.47
CA GLY A 11 -16.54 -13.63 8.61
C GLY A 11 -15.09 -14.08 8.33
N LYS A 12 -14.51 -13.67 7.20
CA LYS A 12 -13.12 -13.95 6.82
C LYS A 12 -12.35 -12.66 6.56
N ALA A 13 -11.03 -12.75 6.59
CA ALA A 13 -10.13 -11.72 6.08
C ALA A 13 -9.49 -12.20 4.77
N GLN A 14 -9.47 -11.35 3.74
CA GLN A 14 -8.86 -11.68 2.45
C GLN A 14 -7.35 -11.39 2.50
N SER A 15 -6.52 -12.43 2.53
CA SER A 15 -5.07 -12.29 2.37
C SER A 15 -4.65 -12.43 0.91
N VAL A 16 -3.41 -12.09 0.59
CA VAL A 16 -2.81 -12.28 -0.74
C VAL A 16 -2.69 -13.75 -1.14
N LEU A 17 -2.78 -14.69 -0.19
CA LEU A 17 -2.84 -16.13 -0.45
C LEU A 17 -4.26 -16.70 -0.43
N GLY A 18 -5.27 -15.84 -0.27
CA GLY A 18 -6.69 -16.21 -0.21
C GLY A 18 -7.35 -15.88 1.14
N PRO A 19 -8.65 -16.15 1.26
CA PRO A 19 -9.41 -15.91 2.49
C PRO A 19 -8.91 -16.76 3.66
N ILE A 20 -8.75 -16.13 4.84
CA ILE A 20 -8.44 -16.76 6.13
C ILE A 20 -9.57 -16.49 7.13
N ASP A 21 -9.74 -17.37 8.12
CA ASP A 21 -10.69 -17.14 9.20
C ASP A 21 -10.22 -15.98 10.10
N VAL A 22 -11.15 -15.18 10.63
CA VAL A 22 -10.77 -14.00 11.45
C VAL A 22 -10.02 -14.39 12.73
N GLU A 23 -10.22 -15.59 13.23
CA GLU A 23 -9.49 -16.16 14.37
C GLU A 23 -8.01 -16.42 14.04
N GLU A 24 -7.66 -16.55 12.76
CA GLU A 24 -6.27 -16.76 12.30
C GLU A 24 -5.47 -15.47 12.17
N LEU A 25 -6.12 -14.29 12.29
CA LEU A 25 -5.45 -12.99 12.20
C LEU A 25 -4.36 -12.82 13.28
N GLY A 26 -4.62 -13.28 14.51
CA GLY A 26 -3.68 -13.17 15.62
C GLY A 26 -3.19 -11.73 15.88
N ILE A 27 -1.93 -11.59 16.35
CA ILE A 27 -1.30 -10.28 16.52
C ILE A 27 -1.11 -9.65 15.15
N THR A 28 -1.70 -8.47 14.95
CA THR A 28 -1.83 -7.82 13.65
C THR A 28 -1.26 -6.40 13.68
N LEU A 29 -0.45 -6.04 12.69
CA LEU A 29 -0.12 -4.65 12.36
C LEU A 29 -1.07 -4.17 11.24
N PRO A 30 -1.99 -3.22 11.51
CA PRO A 30 -3.09 -2.90 10.60
C PRO A 30 -2.73 -1.86 9.52
N HIS A 31 -1.52 -1.30 9.53
CA HIS A 31 -1.09 -0.27 8.59
C HIS A 31 0.43 -0.28 8.50
N GLU A 32 0.96 -0.93 7.47
CA GLU A 32 2.40 -0.99 7.19
C GLU A 32 2.62 -0.92 5.67
N HIS A 33 3.89 -0.86 5.25
CA HIS A 33 4.31 -0.95 3.86
C HIS A 33 5.56 -1.82 3.77
N PHE A 34 5.51 -2.91 3.00
CA PHE A 34 6.70 -3.73 2.72
C PHE A 34 7.55 -3.11 1.62
N LEU A 35 6.87 -2.67 0.56
CA LEU A 35 7.45 -2.00 -0.59
C LEU A 35 6.59 -0.78 -0.91
N ILE A 36 7.22 0.37 -1.13
CA ILE A 36 6.53 1.63 -1.40
C ILE A 36 7.47 2.60 -2.13
N ASP A 37 6.91 3.34 -3.08
CA ASP A 37 7.57 4.50 -3.68
C ASP A 37 6.85 5.80 -3.29
N MET A 38 7.43 6.55 -2.35
CA MET A 38 6.93 7.87 -1.94
C MET A 38 7.66 9.01 -2.67
N GLY A 39 8.22 8.75 -3.86
CA GLY A 39 8.95 9.71 -4.68
C GLY A 39 8.15 10.96 -5.05
N VAL A 40 6.81 10.92 -4.98
CA VAL A 40 5.94 12.09 -5.08
C VAL A 40 6.28 13.18 -4.05
N TRP A 41 6.77 12.79 -2.88
CA TRP A 41 7.17 13.71 -1.81
C TRP A 41 8.63 14.15 -1.88
N PHE A 42 9.42 13.60 -2.81
CA PHE A 42 10.85 13.90 -2.89
C PHE A 42 11.10 15.38 -3.25
N ASP A 43 11.66 16.13 -2.31
CA ASP A 43 12.02 17.56 -2.44
C ASP A 43 13.54 17.75 -2.28
N PRO A 44 14.35 17.56 -3.33
CA PRO A 44 15.80 17.58 -3.24
C PRO A 44 16.34 18.93 -2.73
N PRO A 45 17.48 18.96 -2.03
CA PRO A 45 18.07 20.18 -1.50
C PRO A 45 18.37 21.22 -2.58
N LYS A 46 18.06 22.48 -2.28
CA LYS A 46 18.36 23.63 -3.16
C LYS A 46 19.81 24.09 -3.06
N ILE A 47 20.45 23.84 -1.91
CA ILE A 47 21.83 24.27 -1.62
C ILE A 47 22.82 23.34 -2.32
N ALA A 48 23.77 23.92 -3.06
CA ALA A 48 24.71 23.15 -3.89
C ALA A 48 25.53 22.12 -3.10
N SER A 49 25.95 22.44 -1.87
CA SER A 49 26.72 21.52 -1.01
C SER A 49 25.92 20.32 -0.52
N GLU A 50 24.60 20.37 -0.56
CA GLU A 50 23.71 19.32 -0.04
C GLU A 50 23.13 18.45 -1.16
N LYS A 51 23.25 18.86 -2.43
CA LYS A 51 22.67 18.11 -3.55
C LYS A 51 23.11 16.65 -3.62
N ALA A 52 24.33 16.34 -3.19
CA ALA A 52 24.83 14.97 -3.15
C ALA A 52 24.10 14.12 -2.09
N LEU A 53 23.67 14.71 -0.97
CA LEU A 53 22.95 14.01 0.10
C LEU A 53 21.58 13.50 -0.37
N ALA A 54 21.03 14.06 -1.45
CA ALA A 54 19.71 13.69 -1.94
C ALA A 54 19.64 12.28 -2.53
N TYR A 55 20.77 11.77 -3.04
CA TYR A 55 20.85 10.50 -3.77
C TYR A 55 21.85 9.53 -3.13
N GLN A 56 22.38 9.86 -1.95
CA GLN A 56 23.21 8.94 -1.19
C GLN A 56 22.32 7.95 -0.45
N PRO A 57 22.73 6.67 -0.34
CA PRO A 57 22.12 5.74 0.60
C PRO A 57 22.17 6.28 2.03
N ILE A 58 21.20 5.88 2.86
CA ILE A 58 21.22 6.20 4.28
C ILE A 58 22.39 5.45 4.94
N THR A 59 23.21 6.20 5.68
CA THR A 59 24.29 5.67 6.50
C THR A 59 24.28 6.34 7.87
N MET A 60 25.01 5.78 8.83
CA MET A 60 25.17 6.42 10.13
C MET A 60 25.85 7.81 10.03
N GLU A 61 26.62 8.09 8.98
CA GLU A 61 27.23 9.41 8.79
C GLU A 61 26.22 10.49 8.39
N ASN A 62 25.22 10.14 7.57
CA ASN A 62 24.22 11.10 7.07
C ASN A 62 22.86 11.03 7.80
N LEU A 63 22.63 10.03 8.66
CA LEU A 63 21.37 9.80 9.37
C LEU A 63 20.86 11.05 10.09
N GLY A 64 21.76 11.78 10.77
CA GLY A 64 21.38 13.02 11.45
C GLY A 64 20.81 14.07 10.49
N TRP A 65 21.38 14.21 9.29
CA TRP A 65 20.85 15.12 8.27
C TRP A 65 19.53 14.62 7.69
N VAL A 66 19.43 13.33 7.36
CA VAL A 66 18.20 12.71 6.82
C VAL A 66 17.04 12.87 7.80
N HIS A 67 17.26 12.71 9.10
CA HIS A 67 16.22 12.84 10.12
C HIS A 67 15.58 14.24 10.17
N TYR A 68 16.34 15.31 9.87
CA TYR A 68 15.80 16.67 9.78
C TYR A 68 15.31 17.04 8.37
N ASN A 69 15.51 16.15 7.38
CA ASN A 69 15.28 16.41 5.97
C ASN A 69 14.69 15.17 5.28
N GLU A 70 13.67 14.55 5.91
CA GLU A 70 13.15 13.22 5.56
C GLU A 70 12.76 13.09 4.08
N TYR A 71 12.14 14.13 3.51
CA TYR A 71 11.72 14.16 2.10
C TYR A 71 12.83 14.56 1.12
N LYS A 72 14.03 14.89 1.61
CA LYS A 72 15.12 15.39 0.76
C LYS A 72 16.10 14.32 0.33
N ASN A 73 15.96 13.10 0.83
CA ASN A 73 16.78 11.96 0.48
C ASN A 73 15.91 10.89 -0.19
N LEU A 74 16.28 10.48 -1.40
CA LEU A 74 15.49 9.56 -2.21
C LEU A 74 15.45 8.16 -1.59
N ASP A 75 16.56 7.70 -1.02
CA ASP A 75 16.67 6.40 -0.34
C ASP A 75 15.74 6.32 0.89
N ASN A 76 15.49 7.45 1.56
CA ASN A 76 14.59 7.53 2.72
C ASN A 76 13.10 7.50 2.35
N VAL A 77 12.72 8.01 1.18
CA VAL A 77 11.32 8.05 0.75
C VAL A 77 10.92 6.82 -0.08
N GLN A 78 11.75 5.78 -0.11
CA GLN A 78 11.47 4.57 -0.87
C GLN A 78 11.83 3.32 -0.08
N LEU A 79 10.98 2.30 -0.14
CA LEU A 79 11.29 0.94 0.33
C LEU A 79 11.19 0.02 -0.88
N LEU A 80 12.33 -0.36 -1.45
CA LEU A 80 12.40 -1.13 -2.71
C LEU A 80 13.14 -2.46 -2.58
N ASP A 81 13.64 -2.79 -1.39
CA ASP A 81 14.40 -4.02 -1.12
C ASP A 81 13.50 -5.08 -0.46
N GLU A 82 13.04 -6.04 -1.28
CA GLU A 82 12.20 -7.16 -0.83
C GLU A 82 12.93 -8.05 0.20
N GLU A 83 14.25 -8.25 0.07
CA GLU A 83 15.00 -9.07 1.04
C GLU A 83 15.08 -8.39 2.40
N LEU A 84 15.26 -7.06 2.42
CA LEU A 84 15.23 -6.28 3.65
C LEU A 84 13.83 -6.32 4.27
N ALA A 85 12.78 -6.12 3.48
CA ALA A 85 11.39 -6.19 3.93
C ALA A 85 11.09 -7.55 4.59
N ILE A 86 11.55 -8.67 3.99
CA ILE A 86 11.43 -10.01 4.59
C ILE A 86 12.18 -10.09 5.92
N LYS A 87 13.42 -9.59 6.00
CA LYS A 87 14.22 -9.63 7.23
C LYS A 87 13.55 -8.88 8.38
N GLU A 88 13.04 -7.68 8.11
CA GLU A 88 12.32 -6.86 9.11
C GLU A 88 11.02 -7.52 9.56
N ALA A 89 10.22 -8.04 8.61
CA ALA A 89 8.97 -8.74 8.91
C ALA A 89 9.18 -10.01 9.76
N MET A 90 10.31 -10.69 9.56
CA MET A 90 10.67 -11.86 10.37
C MET A 90 10.95 -11.50 11.83
N LEU A 91 11.34 -10.25 12.14
CA LEU A 91 11.44 -9.78 13.53
C LEU A 91 10.06 -9.73 14.17
N PHE A 92 9.06 -9.14 13.50
CA PHE A 92 7.67 -9.15 13.97
C PHE A 92 7.14 -10.56 14.16
N LYS A 93 7.36 -11.45 13.19
CA LYS A 93 6.97 -12.86 13.30
C LYS A 93 7.60 -13.55 14.52
N LYS A 94 8.89 -13.31 14.76
CA LYS A 94 9.63 -13.92 15.88
C LYS A 94 9.05 -13.52 17.24
N GLU A 95 8.52 -12.32 17.35
CA GLU A 95 7.83 -11.82 18.56
C GLU A 95 6.35 -12.26 18.65
N GLY A 96 5.93 -13.20 17.80
CA GLY A 96 4.58 -13.78 17.82
C GLY A 96 3.58 -13.10 16.87
N GLY A 97 4.04 -12.14 16.06
CA GLY A 97 3.27 -11.53 14.99
C GLY A 97 2.70 -12.53 14.00
N LYS A 98 1.50 -12.25 13.48
CA LYS A 98 0.75 -13.16 12.59
C LYS A 98 0.30 -12.50 11.30
N THR A 99 -0.19 -11.26 11.37
CA THR A 99 -0.75 -10.58 10.20
C THR A 99 -0.16 -9.18 10.05
N ILE A 100 0.14 -8.80 8.82
CA ILE A 100 0.50 -7.43 8.44
C ILE A 100 -0.46 -6.98 7.33
N VAL A 101 -1.01 -5.79 7.47
CA VAL A 101 -1.82 -5.14 6.44
C VAL A 101 -0.93 -4.15 5.70
N ASP A 102 -0.58 -4.48 4.46
CA ASP A 102 0.13 -3.59 3.55
C ASP A 102 -0.88 -2.69 2.85
N VAL A 103 -0.84 -1.39 3.13
CA VAL A 103 -1.80 -0.42 2.59
C VAL A 103 -1.25 0.36 1.38
N THR A 104 -0.11 -0.06 0.82
CA THR A 104 0.40 0.48 -0.45
C THR A 104 -0.63 0.23 -1.54
N ASN A 105 -1.09 1.30 -2.19
CA ASN A 105 -2.03 1.23 -3.31
C ASN A 105 -1.32 1.49 -4.66
N GLY A 106 -2.08 1.51 -5.76
CA GLY A 106 -1.52 1.66 -7.11
C GLY A 106 -0.72 2.95 -7.32
N ASP A 107 -1.08 4.04 -6.63
CA ASP A 107 -0.38 5.33 -6.72
C ASP A 107 1.00 5.30 -6.03
N LEU A 108 1.25 4.29 -5.19
CA LEU A 108 2.44 4.14 -4.36
C LEU A 108 3.30 2.93 -4.74
N SER A 109 3.13 2.43 -5.97
CA SER A 109 3.86 1.28 -6.53
C SER A 109 3.58 -0.07 -5.83
N ARG A 110 2.32 -0.34 -5.50
CA ARG A 110 1.86 -1.66 -4.99
C ARG A 110 2.35 -2.82 -5.88
N ASP A 111 2.97 -3.83 -5.26
CA ASP A 111 3.43 -5.06 -5.94
C ASP A 111 2.76 -6.32 -5.33
N PRO A 112 1.62 -6.78 -5.89
CA PRO A 112 0.92 -7.96 -5.40
C PRO A 112 1.77 -9.23 -5.42
N ALA A 113 2.64 -9.38 -6.42
CA ALA A 113 3.46 -10.58 -6.59
C ALA A 113 4.57 -10.64 -5.53
N ALA A 114 5.16 -9.50 -5.15
CA ALA A 114 6.08 -9.42 -4.02
C ALA A 114 5.39 -9.76 -2.70
N LEU A 115 4.20 -9.21 -2.44
CA LEU A 115 3.45 -9.53 -1.22
C LEU A 115 3.16 -11.04 -1.09
N VAL A 116 2.84 -11.73 -2.19
CA VAL A 116 2.71 -13.20 -2.20
C VAL A 116 4.01 -13.88 -1.82
N ARG A 117 5.15 -13.49 -2.42
CA ARG A 117 6.47 -14.07 -2.09
C ARG A 117 6.84 -13.83 -0.62
N ILE A 118 6.66 -12.60 -0.13
CA ILE A 118 6.93 -12.24 1.27
C ILE A 118 6.03 -13.07 2.20
N SER A 119 4.74 -13.20 1.91
CA SER A 119 3.82 -14.01 2.72
C SER A 119 4.25 -15.48 2.75
N GLN A 120 4.65 -16.06 1.61
CA GLN A 120 5.13 -17.44 1.53
C GLN A 120 6.44 -17.67 2.28
N VAL A 121 7.42 -16.78 2.13
CA VAL A 121 8.74 -16.89 2.77
C VAL A 121 8.63 -16.66 4.29
N THR A 122 7.92 -15.61 4.68
CA THR A 122 7.77 -15.26 6.09
C THR A 122 6.74 -16.14 6.77
N GLY A 123 5.75 -16.70 6.08
CA GLY A 123 4.60 -17.37 6.68
C GLY A 123 3.70 -16.46 7.52
N LEU A 124 3.75 -15.14 7.28
CA LEU A 124 2.79 -14.16 7.80
C LEU A 124 1.58 -14.09 6.87
N ASN A 125 0.42 -13.82 7.45
CA ASN A 125 -0.74 -13.41 6.67
C ASN A 125 -0.50 -11.97 6.20
N ILE A 126 -0.62 -11.72 4.90
CA ILE A 126 -0.50 -10.36 4.35
C ILE A 126 -1.83 -9.98 3.72
N ILE A 127 -2.40 -8.86 4.18
CA ILE A 127 -3.62 -8.27 3.62
C ILE A 127 -3.18 -7.08 2.78
N MET A 128 -3.58 -7.05 1.52
CA MET A 128 -3.20 -6.00 0.57
C MET A 128 -4.28 -4.92 0.48
N GLY A 129 -3.85 -3.66 0.43
CA GLY A 129 -4.66 -2.47 0.24
C GLY A 129 -5.10 -2.24 -1.20
N SER A 130 -6.05 -1.33 -1.37
CA SER A 130 -6.62 -0.86 -2.65
C SER A 130 -7.03 0.61 -2.53
N GLY A 131 -7.54 1.21 -3.60
CA GLY A 131 -7.94 2.61 -3.65
C GLY A 131 -6.83 3.52 -4.18
N TYR A 132 -6.99 4.81 -3.90
CA TYR A 132 -6.16 5.88 -4.43
C TYR A 132 -5.68 6.79 -3.32
N TYR A 133 -4.42 7.22 -3.42
CA TYR A 133 -3.76 8.05 -2.44
C TYR A 133 -4.10 9.54 -2.63
N VAL A 134 -3.25 10.44 -2.12
CA VAL A 134 -3.45 11.89 -2.19
C VAL A 134 -3.40 12.39 -3.64
N GLY A 135 -3.96 13.58 -3.87
CA GLY A 135 -4.09 14.16 -5.21
C GLY A 135 -2.79 14.23 -6.00
N GLU A 136 -1.66 14.48 -5.33
CA GLU A 136 -0.32 14.58 -5.91
C GLU A 136 0.22 13.26 -6.46
N ALA A 137 -0.16 12.12 -5.87
CA ALA A 137 0.34 10.80 -6.25
C ALA A 137 -0.50 10.16 -7.36
N GLN A 138 -1.76 10.57 -7.47
CA GLN A 138 -2.69 10.04 -8.45
C GLN A 138 -2.26 10.38 -9.88
N GLY A 139 -2.32 9.39 -10.78
CA GLY A 139 -1.92 9.54 -12.18
C GLY A 139 -2.69 10.60 -12.98
N GLU A 140 -2.15 11.01 -14.14
CA GLU A 140 -2.72 12.06 -14.99
C GLU A 140 -4.14 11.75 -15.49
N ASP A 141 -4.45 10.47 -15.70
CA ASP A 141 -5.75 10.02 -16.19
C ASP A 141 -6.83 9.94 -15.10
N PHE A 142 -6.47 10.12 -13.82
CA PHE A 142 -7.44 10.03 -12.72
C PHE A 142 -8.60 11.02 -12.88
N ASP A 143 -8.33 12.22 -13.42
CA ASP A 143 -9.36 13.24 -13.65
C ASP A 143 -10.38 12.83 -14.73
N ARG A 144 -9.99 11.95 -15.66
CA ARG A 144 -10.87 11.42 -16.70
C ARG A 144 -11.80 10.32 -16.18
N LYS A 145 -11.41 9.64 -15.09
CA LYS A 145 -12.24 8.61 -14.45
C LYS A 145 -13.42 9.24 -13.71
N SER A 146 -14.60 8.70 -13.95
CA SER A 146 -15.79 8.94 -13.16
C SER A 146 -15.66 8.30 -11.77
N GLU A 147 -16.49 8.76 -10.84
CA GLU A 147 -16.57 8.17 -9.49
C GLU A 147 -17.01 6.69 -9.54
N GLU A 148 -17.79 6.31 -10.54
CA GLU A 148 -18.25 4.92 -10.74
C GLU A 148 -17.12 4.03 -11.24
N GLU A 149 -16.35 4.47 -12.26
CA GLU A 149 -15.20 3.71 -12.76
C GLU A 149 -14.15 3.48 -11.67
N ILE A 150 -13.92 4.48 -10.81
CA ILE A 150 -13.01 4.33 -9.65
C ILE A 150 -13.56 3.30 -8.65
N ALA A 151 -14.86 3.31 -8.38
CA ALA A 151 -15.47 2.33 -7.48
C ALA A 151 -15.40 0.91 -8.06
N GLU A 152 -15.68 0.75 -9.36
CA GLU A 152 -15.58 -0.53 -10.08
C GLU A 152 -14.16 -1.10 -10.06
N GLU A 153 -13.14 -0.25 -10.20
CA GLU A 153 -11.73 -0.66 -10.07
C GLU A 153 -11.40 -1.17 -8.66
N ILE A 154 -11.85 -0.47 -7.62
CA ILE A 154 -11.66 -0.90 -6.23
C ILE A 154 -12.40 -2.22 -5.97
N VAL A 155 -13.60 -2.39 -6.51
CA VAL A 155 -14.35 -3.65 -6.37
C VAL A 155 -13.66 -4.79 -7.13
N ARG A 156 -13.14 -4.53 -8.32
CA ARG A 156 -12.37 -5.52 -9.09
C ARG A 156 -11.13 -5.98 -8.32
N ASP A 157 -10.39 -5.05 -7.73
CA ASP A 157 -9.23 -5.35 -6.87
C ASP A 157 -9.58 -6.32 -5.73
N VAL A 158 -10.78 -6.21 -5.15
CA VAL A 158 -11.24 -7.05 -4.02
C VAL A 158 -11.83 -8.39 -4.47
N THR A 159 -12.54 -8.41 -5.61
CA THR A 159 -13.37 -9.56 -6.02
C THR A 159 -12.77 -10.41 -7.13
N VAL A 160 -11.90 -9.84 -7.96
CA VAL A 160 -11.26 -10.51 -9.12
C VAL A 160 -9.75 -10.56 -8.95
N GLY A 161 -9.17 -9.47 -8.47
CA GLY A 161 -7.74 -9.29 -8.27
C GLY A 161 -7.19 -8.09 -9.02
N VAL A 162 -6.01 -7.67 -8.58
CA VAL A 162 -5.28 -6.53 -9.15
C VAL A 162 -4.74 -6.89 -10.53
N ASP A 163 -5.00 -6.02 -11.51
CA ASP A 163 -4.60 -6.20 -12.92
C ASP A 163 -4.98 -7.58 -13.48
N ASP A 164 -3.98 -8.34 -13.93
CA ASP A 164 -4.08 -9.71 -14.45
C ASP A 164 -3.51 -10.75 -13.45
N THR A 165 -3.24 -10.34 -12.20
CA THR A 165 -2.55 -11.20 -11.22
C THR A 165 -3.47 -12.23 -10.57
N GLY A 166 -4.77 -11.94 -10.50
CA GLY A 166 -5.73 -12.72 -9.70
C GLY A 166 -5.54 -12.59 -8.19
N ILE A 167 -4.65 -11.71 -7.71
CA ILE A 167 -4.38 -11.50 -6.29
C ILE A 167 -5.32 -10.40 -5.79
N CYS A 168 -6.20 -10.77 -4.86
CA CYS A 168 -7.23 -9.87 -4.35
C CYS A 168 -6.75 -9.01 -3.18
N SER A 169 -7.23 -7.76 -3.13
CA SER A 169 -7.08 -6.85 -2.00
C SER A 169 -8.06 -7.24 -0.90
N GLY A 170 -7.66 -7.06 0.36
CA GLY A 170 -8.51 -7.36 1.51
C GLY A 170 -8.98 -6.15 2.30
N ILE A 171 -8.50 -4.95 1.93
CA ILE A 171 -8.96 -3.70 2.51
C ILE A 171 -9.02 -2.61 1.43
N ILE A 172 -10.00 -1.72 1.54
CA ILE A 172 -10.05 -0.48 0.75
C ILE A 172 -9.27 0.56 1.55
N GLY A 173 -8.05 0.85 1.10
CA GLY A 173 -7.13 1.75 1.73
C GLY A 173 -5.67 1.45 1.38
N GLU A 174 -4.75 2.40 1.58
CA GLU A 174 -5.04 3.71 2.18
C GLU A 174 -5.67 4.70 1.20
N VAL A 175 -6.76 5.35 1.61
CA VAL A 175 -7.44 6.37 0.81
C VAL A 175 -6.89 7.73 1.23
N GLY A 176 -6.25 8.43 0.28
CA GLY A 176 -5.58 9.69 0.57
C GLY A 176 -6.54 10.83 0.93
N GLY A 177 -6.10 11.68 1.84
CA GLY A 177 -6.82 12.89 2.22
C GLY A 177 -5.88 13.98 2.71
N SER A 178 -5.56 14.93 1.85
CA SER A 178 -4.73 16.09 2.21
C SER A 178 -5.54 17.16 2.95
N TRP A 179 -4.82 18.16 3.48
CA TRP A 179 -5.41 19.39 3.99
C TRP A 179 -4.90 20.60 3.18
N PRO A 180 -5.79 21.39 2.53
CA PRO A 180 -7.23 21.17 2.40
C PRO A 180 -7.56 20.03 1.43
N LEU A 181 -8.66 19.31 1.71
CA LEU A 181 -9.08 18.17 0.89
C LEU A 181 -9.38 18.59 -0.56
N GLN A 182 -8.64 18.03 -1.50
CA GLN A 182 -8.73 18.35 -2.92
C GLN A 182 -9.97 17.71 -3.56
N ASP A 183 -10.43 18.22 -4.70
CA ASP A 183 -11.60 17.67 -5.38
C ASP A 183 -11.37 16.26 -5.92
N ARG A 184 -10.13 15.95 -6.32
CA ARG A 184 -9.69 14.60 -6.68
C ARG A 184 -9.82 13.62 -5.51
N GLU A 185 -9.36 14.03 -4.34
CA GLU A 185 -9.43 13.22 -3.11
C GLU A 185 -10.88 13.05 -2.63
N LYS A 186 -11.71 14.09 -2.73
CA LYS A 186 -13.16 13.96 -2.48
C LYS A 186 -13.83 12.94 -3.40
N LYS A 187 -13.43 12.90 -4.68
CA LYS A 187 -13.92 11.92 -5.66
C LYS A 187 -13.47 10.51 -5.29
N SER A 188 -12.18 10.33 -4.99
CA SER A 188 -11.60 9.07 -4.48
C SER A 188 -12.32 8.55 -3.24
N LEU A 189 -12.54 9.43 -2.25
CA LEU A 189 -13.19 9.09 -0.99
C LEU A 189 -14.63 8.61 -1.17
N ARG A 190 -15.42 9.29 -2.02
CA ARG A 190 -16.80 8.85 -2.33
C ARG A 190 -16.83 7.55 -3.12
N ALA A 191 -15.92 7.37 -4.09
CA ALA A 191 -15.81 6.12 -4.83
C ALA A 191 -15.44 4.95 -3.90
N SER A 192 -14.51 5.16 -2.97
CA SER A 192 -14.13 4.16 -1.96
C SER A 192 -15.32 3.78 -1.06
N ALA A 193 -16.12 4.76 -0.64
CA ALA A 193 -17.35 4.52 0.11
C ALA A 193 -18.42 3.78 -0.71
N ARG A 194 -18.54 4.05 -2.01
CA ARG A 194 -19.42 3.28 -2.91
C ARG A 194 -18.98 1.83 -3.01
N ALA A 195 -17.70 1.60 -3.30
CA ALA A 195 -17.11 0.27 -3.40
C ALA A 195 -17.33 -0.53 -2.11
N GLN A 196 -17.12 0.09 -0.94
CA GLN A 196 -17.39 -0.55 0.35
C GLN A 196 -18.86 -0.98 0.54
N ASN A 197 -19.80 -0.19 0.03
CA ASN A 197 -21.23 -0.44 0.16
C ASN A 197 -21.79 -1.33 -0.95
N GLN A 198 -21.02 -1.65 -1.98
CA GLN A 198 -21.50 -2.48 -3.06
C GLN A 198 -21.88 -3.87 -2.54
N GLU A 199 -23.07 -4.31 -2.93
CA GLU A 199 -23.56 -5.67 -2.74
C GLU A 199 -23.51 -6.37 -4.09
N ASP A 200 -23.13 -7.65 -4.09
CA ASP A 200 -23.21 -8.53 -5.26
C ASP A 200 -24.68 -8.82 -5.63
#